data_AF-A0A377U3L4-F1
#
_entry.id   AF-A0A377U3L4-F1
#
_cell.length_a   1.000
_cell.length_b   1.000
_cell.length_c   1.000
_cell.angle_alpha   90.00
_cell.angle_beta   90.00
_cell.angle_gamma   90.00
#
_symmetry.space_group_name_H-M   'P 1'
#
loop_
_entity.id
_entity.type
_entity.pdbx_description
1 polymer ?
#
loop_
_entity_poly.entity_id
_entity_poly.type
_entity_poly.pdbx_seq_one_letter_code
_entity_poly.pdbx_strand_id
1 'polypeptide(L)'
;MVMKVTPSPPVGGAELPLGQYFTLFGEGYYSPDSMSSGVEDYVEANAGVRLNVLPSLNIEAGYRYIDMAGKDGNRDNTLADGAYAGVNFRF
;
A
#
# COMPACT_ATOMS: atom_id res chain seq x y z
N MET A 1 -1.57 33.61 2.21
CA MET A 1 -1.54 32.23 2.71
C MET A 1 -1.57 31.31 1.50
N VAL A 2 -0.39 30.93 0.98
CA VAL A 2 -0.30 30.05 -0.19
C VAL A 2 -0.36 28.63 0.33
N MET A 3 -1.45 27.92 0.03
CA MET A 3 -1.62 26.52 0.34
C MET A 3 -0.57 25.74 -0.48
N LYS A 4 0.53 25.36 0.19
CA LYS A 4 1.62 24.59 -0.40
C LYS A 4 1.07 23.19 -0.64
N VAL A 5 0.67 22.91 -1.88
CA VAL A 5 0.27 21.56 -2.29
C VAL A 5 1.53 20.71 -2.21
N THR A 6 1.68 19.97 -1.12
CA THR A 6 2.80 19.06 -0.91
C THR A 6 2.73 17.98 -2.00
N PRO A 7 3.76 17.82 -2.85
CA PRO A 7 3.76 16.76 -3.84
C PRO A 7 3.77 15.41 -3.11
N SER A 8 2.77 14.57 -3.36
CA SER A 8 2.77 13.19 -2.89
C SER A 8 4.01 12.49 -3.47
N PRO A 9 4.84 11.81 -2.64
CA PRO A 9 6.02 11.14 -3.15
C PRO A 9 5.62 9.96 -4.06
N PRO A 10 6.54 9.50 -4.93
CA PRO A 10 6.24 8.49 -5.92
C PRO A 10 5.87 7.16 -5.25
N VAL A 11 4.62 6.75 -5.39
CA VAL A 11 4.15 5.41 -5.01
C VAL A 11 4.73 4.43 -6.03
N GLY A 12 5.59 3.51 -5.58
CA GLY A 12 6.19 2.49 -6.43
C GLY A 12 5.37 1.20 -6.38
N GLY A 13 4.54 0.96 -7.40
CA GLY A 13 3.73 -0.25 -7.52
C GLY A 13 4.11 -1.09 -8.75
N ALA A 14 4.04 -2.41 -8.62
CA ALA A 14 4.18 -3.37 -9.71
C ALA A 14 3.03 -4.38 -9.68
N GLU A 15 2.47 -4.67 -10.85
CA GLU A 15 1.49 -5.73 -11.06
C GLU A 15 2.03 -6.72 -12.09
N LEU A 16 1.95 -8.01 -11.79
CA LEU A 16 2.38 -9.10 -12.63
C LEU A 16 1.20 -10.02 -12.93
N PRO A 17 0.62 -9.98 -14.14
CA PRO A 17 -0.41 -10.94 -14.53
C PRO A 17 0.20 -12.34 -14.67
N LEU A 18 -0.29 -13.29 -13.88
CA LEU A 18 0.11 -14.70 -13.89
C LEU A 18 -0.81 -15.54 -14.79
N GLY A 19 -1.42 -14.89 -15.78
CA GLY A 19 -2.36 -15.49 -16.74
C GLY A 19 -3.58 -14.61 -16.96
N GLN A 20 -4.66 -15.24 -17.44
CA GLN A 20 -5.91 -14.54 -17.75
C GLN A 20 -6.79 -14.25 -16.52
N TYR A 21 -6.59 -14.98 -15.42
CA TYR A 21 -7.42 -14.87 -14.22
C TYR A 21 -6.68 -14.32 -13.01
N PHE A 22 -5.37 -14.51 -12.90
CA PHE A 22 -4.61 -14.15 -11.70
C PHE A 22 -3.66 -13.00 -11.98
N THR A 23 -3.63 -12.03 -11.07
CA THR A 23 -2.66 -10.93 -11.06
C THR A 23 -2.04 -10.86 -9.69
N LEU A 24 -0.72 -10.96 -9.61
CA LEU A 24 0.02 -10.62 -8.41
C LEU A 24 0.28 -9.11 -8.42
N PHE A 25 0.07 -8.44 -7.30
CA PHE A 25 0.37 -7.02 -7.17
C PHE A 25 1.18 -6.77 -5.90
N GLY A 26 2.03 -5.75 -5.96
CA GLY A 26 2.77 -5.27 -4.81
C GLY A 26 3.09 -3.80 -4.97
N GLU A 27 2.89 -3.03 -3.91
CA GLU A 27 3.21 -1.61 -3.86
C GLU A 27 4.00 -1.29 -2.59
N GLY A 28 5.04 -0.50 -2.77
CA GLY A 28 5.88 -0.01 -1.71
C GLY A 28 5.88 1.52 -1.73
N TYR A 29 5.62 2.10 -0.58
CA TYR A 29 5.81 3.51 -0.33
C TYR A 29 7.07 3.69 0.51
N TYR A 30 8.02 4.42 -0.04
CA TYR A 30 9.21 4.84 0.66
C TYR A 30 9.31 6.34 0.49
N SER A 31 9.13 7.11 1.56
CA SER A 31 9.41 8.55 1.54
C SER A 31 10.90 8.77 1.76
N PRO A 32 11.69 9.14 0.73
CA PRO A 32 13.08 9.52 0.94
C PRO A 32 13.09 10.94 1.51
N ASP A 33 13.73 11.10 2.65
CA ASP A 33 13.94 12.36 3.34
C ASP A 33 14.56 13.42 2.42
N SER A 34 13.82 14.50 2.15
CA SER A 34 14.33 15.86 1.96
C SER A 34 13.18 16.72 1.46
N MET A 35 12.47 17.45 2.34
CA MET A 35 11.94 18.80 2.03
C MET A 35 11.11 19.48 3.12
N SER A 36 11.10 19.06 4.39
CA SER A 36 10.89 19.95 5.54
C SER A 36 10.94 19.18 6.85
N SER A 37 11.90 19.55 7.70
CA SER A 37 11.81 19.54 9.17
C SER A 37 10.87 18.51 9.80
N GLY A 38 11.41 17.33 10.09
CA GLY A 38 11.12 16.59 11.32
C GLY A 38 9.85 15.75 11.37
N VAL A 39 9.57 14.92 10.37
CA VAL A 39 8.50 13.90 10.46
C VAL A 39 8.99 12.57 9.90
N GLU A 40 8.58 11.51 10.60
CA GLU A 40 9.09 10.14 10.65
C GLU A 40 9.08 9.36 9.33
N ASP A 41 10.05 8.43 9.21
CA ASP A 41 10.13 7.47 8.12
C ASP A 41 8.88 6.59 8.12
N TYR A 42 7.99 6.82 7.16
CA TYR A 42 6.78 6.06 6.95
C TYR A 42 6.99 5.11 5.77
N VAL A 43 7.02 3.81 6.06
CA VAL A 43 7.18 2.77 5.04
C VAL A 43 5.93 1.92 5.00
N GLU A 44 5.24 1.95 3.87
CA GLU A 44 4.12 1.05 3.62
C GLU A 44 4.52 0.03 2.57
N ALA A 45 4.24 -1.24 2.82
CA ALA A 45 4.36 -2.30 1.84
C ALA A 45 3.03 -3.04 1.77
N ASN A 46 2.52 -3.21 0.56
CA ASN A 46 1.34 -4.01 0.30
C ASN A 46 1.68 -5.04 -0.75
N ALA A 47 1.16 -6.24 -0.59
CA ALA A 47 1.24 -7.27 -1.60
C ALA A 47 -0.03 -8.12 -1.60
N GLY A 48 -0.45 -8.58 -2.75
CA GLY A 48 -1.66 -9.38 -2.85
C GLY A 48 -1.84 -10.04 -4.19
N VAL A 49 -2.90 -10.83 -4.27
CA VAL A 49 -3.32 -11.55 -5.47
C VAL A 49 -4.75 -11.13 -5.79
N ARG A 50 -4.99 -10.83 -7.06
CA ARG A 50 -6.30 -10.55 -7.63
C ARG A 50 -6.70 -11.71 -8.53
N LEU A 51 -7.89 -12.25 -8.31
CA LEU A 51 -8.58 -13.20 -9.15
C LEU A 51 -9.69 -12.49 -9.92
N ASN A 52 -9.57 -12.45 -11.24
CA ASN A 52 -10.57 -11.93 -12.16
C ASN A 52 -11.50 -13.09 -12.55
N VAL A 53 -12.65 -13.20 -11.89
CA VAL A 53 -13.65 -14.23 -12.21
C VAL A 53 -14.41 -13.84 -13.47
N LEU A 54 -14.79 -12.57 -13.56
CA LEU A 54 -15.40 -11.94 -14.73
C LEU A 54 -14.76 -10.56 -14.95
N PRO A 55 -14.86 -9.98 -16.15
CA PRO A 55 -14.42 -8.59 -16.39
C PRO A 55 -15.06 -7.57 -15.43
N SER A 56 -16.26 -7.89 -14.92
CA SER A 56 -17.03 -7.11 -13.95
C SER A 56 -16.90 -7.58 -12.50
N LEU A 57 -16.32 -8.76 -12.23
CA LEU A 57 -16.21 -9.35 -10.90
C LEU A 57 -14.78 -9.81 -10.64
N ASN A 58 -14.13 -9.15 -9.69
CA ASN A 58 -12.83 -9.55 -9.21
C ASN A 58 -12.85 -9.77 -7.70
N ILE A 59 -11.99 -10.69 -7.26
CA ILE A 59 -11.78 -11.03 -5.87
C ILE A 59 -10.31 -10.73 -5.61
N GLU A 60 -9.99 -10.05 -4.52
CA GLU A 60 -8.62 -9.80 -4.12
C GLU A 60 -8.38 -10.26 -2.70
N ALA A 61 -7.16 -10.71 -2.45
CA ALA A 61 -6.67 -10.95 -1.11
C ALA A 61 -5.23 -10.45 -1.04
N GLY A 62 -4.88 -9.83 0.07
CA GLY A 62 -3.58 -9.25 0.23
C GLY A 62 -3.20 -9.09 1.69
N TYR A 63 -1.99 -8.59 1.86
CA TYR A 63 -1.41 -8.26 3.14
C TYR A 63 -0.85 -6.86 3.06
N ARG A 64 -1.24 -6.04 4.03
CA ARG A 64 -0.72 -4.69 4.21
C ARG A 64 0.22 -4.70 5.40
N TYR A 65 1.40 -4.14 5.21
CA TYR A 65 2.39 -3.88 6.23
C TYR A 65 2.64 -2.37 6.27
N ILE A 66 2.44 -1.78 7.43
CA ILE A 66 2.72 -0.36 7.67
C ILE A 66 3.73 -0.31 8.82
N ASP A 67 4.93 0.16 8.53
CA ASP A 67 5.95 0.47 9.52
C ASP A 67 5.98 1.99 9.74
N MET A 68 5.64 2.41 10.94
CA MET A 68 5.88 3.77 11.39
C MET A 68 7.14 3.71 12.24
N ALA A 69 8.27 4.23 11.73
CA ALA A 69 9.50 4.31 12.50
C ALA A 69 9.38 5.39 13.59
N GLY A 70 8.54 5.14 14.58
CA GLY A 70 8.37 5.99 15.76
C GLY A 70 9.61 5.89 16.63
N LYS A 71 10.28 7.02 16.85
CA LYS A 71 11.25 7.15 17.94
C LYS A 71 10.54 6.79 19.26
N ASP A 72 11.23 6.02 20.10
CA ASP A 72 10.79 5.56 21.44
C ASP A 72 9.85 4.34 21.48
N GLY A 73 10.43 3.15 21.26
CA GLY A 73 10.50 2.09 22.29
C GLY A 73 9.23 1.48 22.88
N ASN A 74 8.03 1.94 22.53
CA ASN A 74 6.76 1.33 22.93
C ASN A 74 6.22 0.49 21.78
N ARG A 75 6.66 -0.76 21.82
CA ARG A 75 6.28 -1.86 20.92
C ARG A 75 4.84 -2.32 21.21
N ASP A 76 3.87 -1.44 20.99
CA ASP A 76 2.43 -1.75 21.09
C ASP A 76 1.65 -0.85 20.13
N ASN A 77 2.06 -0.82 18.85
CA ASN A 77 1.20 -0.30 17.79
C ASN A 77 1.70 -0.75 16.41
N THR A 78 1.85 -2.07 16.23
CA THR A 78 1.75 -2.66 14.88
C THR A 78 0.30 -2.46 14.44
N LEU A 79 -0.02 -1.28 13.91
CA LEU A 79 -1.40 -0.78 13.76
C LEU A 79 -2.18 -1.47 12.64
N ALA A 80 -1.53 -2.19 11.74
CA ALA A 80 -2.21 -3.01 10.73
C ALA A 80 -1.21 -3.91 10.01
N ASP A 81 -0.83 -5.01 10.64
CA ASP A 81 -0.32 -6.20 9.94
C ASP A 81 -1.53 -7.05 9.51
N GLY A 82 -2.37 -6.44 8.69
CA GLY A 82 -3.72 -6.95 8.39
C GLY A 82 -3.74 -7.69 7.07
N ALA A 83 -3.93 -9.02 7.13
CA ALA A 83 -4.44 -9.74 5.98
C ALA A 83 -5.85 -9.23 5.65
N TYR A 84 -6.14 -9.01 4.38
CA TYR A 84 -7.44 -8.56 3.92
C TYR A 84 -7.90 -9.39 2.73
N ALA A 85 -9.22 -9.46 2.56
CA ALA A 85 -9.86 -10.03 1.39
C ALA A 85 -11.05 -9.15 0.99
N GLY A 86 -11.23 -8.95 -0.31
CA GLY A 86 -12.25 -8.09 -0.88
C GLY A 86 -12.83 -8.66 -2.17
N VAL A 87 -14.04 -8.23 -2.49
CA VAL A 87 -14.69 -8.53 -3.76
C VAL A 87 -15.07 -7.19 -4.38
N ASN A 88 -14.57 -6.92 -5.59
CA ASN A 88 -14.96 -5.73 -6.33
C ASN A 88 -15.86 -6.13 -7.49
N PHE A 89 -16.99 -5.44 -7.59
CA PHE A 89 -17.94 -5.56 -8.69
C PHE A 89 -18.02 -4.23 -9.43
N ARG A 90 -17.98 -4.28 -10.76
CA ARG A 90 -18.03 -3.10 -11.64
C ARG A 90 -19.10 -3.33 -12.72
N PHE A 91 -20.04 -2.41 -12.85
CA PHE A 91 -21.18 -2.46 -13.78
C PHE A 91 -21.09 -1.36 -14.84
#